data_AF-A0A926PR77-F1
#
_entry.id   AF-A0A926PR77-F1
#
_cell.length_a   1.000
_cell.length_b   1.000
_cell.length_c   1.000
_cell.angle_alpha   90.00
_cell.angle_beta   90.00
_cell.angle_gamma   90.00
#
_symmetry.space_group_name_H-M   'P 1'
#
loop_
_entity.id
_entity.type
_entity.pdbx_description
1 polymer ?
#
loop_
_entity_poly.entity_id
_entity_poly.type
_entity_poly.pdbx_seq_one_letter_code
_entity_poly.pdbx_strand_id
1 'polypeptide(L)'
;MSITTGLTFAAIAAVIPGLMGCFIATDAYLRQQSRQQFEREQQAIANTAFALETAGDYQGCIAQAEQVSSKANVYWATQLHLRNCQTKLAMFQLAQARQNAAQGEFAQAIEAVSQITVGAAQYNEAQQLIQQWSERILEIAWSEYWQPIDQLDQALTIAGAIPVNSPIYPKAQAQMQQWRQLWADNHQHWFTAHAALNLEQFDVALMQAQQIKEHPFWAHSRSSLIQTVEEKRLQQQYEDIWNTAEHLLAQGEPQNAIDTATQLPNTFPWGERKRQVIDRAEAKRRQVILCQSLSLGLLNCY
;
A
#
# COMPACT_ATOMS: atom_id res chain seq x y z
N MET A 1 -23.61 50.72 67.16
CA MET A 1 -22.20 51.08 67.39
C MET A 1 -21.64 51.49 66.04
N SER A 2 -21.64 52.79 65.70
CA SER A 2 -20.59 53.76 66.04
C SER A 2 -19.32 53.49 65.21
N ILE A 3 -18.70 54.38 64.43
CA ILE A 3 -18.80 55.83 64.20
C ILE A 3 -18.19 56.12 62.82
N THR A 4 -18.73 57.15 62.18
CA THR A 4 -18.25 57.95 61.04
C THR A 4 -16.83 58.50 61.16
N THR A 5 -16.07 58.53 60.06
CA THR A 5 -15.22 59.69 59.70
C THR A 5 -15.09 59.77 58.18
N GLY A 6 -15.68 60.83 57.60
CA GLY A 6 -15.52 61.20 56.20
C GLY A 6 -14.24 61.99 55.97
N LEU A 7 -13.64 61.78 54.80
CA LEU A 7 -12.62 62.65 54.22
C LEU A 7 -13.20 63.22 52.92
N THR A 8 -13.65 64.46 53.02
CA THR A 8 -14.09 65.29 51.90
C THR A 8 -12.87 65.77 51.13
N PHE A 9 -12.65 65.25 49.92
CA PHE A 9 -11.78 65.90 48.94
C PHE A 9 -12.56 67.06 48.31
N ALA A 10 -12.21 68.28 48.71
CA ALA A 10 -12.69 69.49 48.07
C ALA A 10 -12.08 69.60 46.66
N ALA A 11 -12.92 69.41 45.65
CA ALA A 11 -12.59 69.73 44.27
C ALA A 11 -12.49 71.26 44.12
N ILE A 12 -11.27 71.78 44.04
CA ILE A 12 -11.03 73.14 43.57
C ILE A 12 -11.09 73.09 42.04
N ALA A 13 -12.30 73.32 41.49
CA ALA A 13 -12.50 73.58 40.07
C ALA A 13 -12.05 75.01 39.76
N ALA A 14 -10.75 75.19 39.51
CA ALA A 14 -10.27 76.36 38.79
C ALA A 14 -10.59 76.16 37.30
N VAL A 15 -11.77 76.63 36.89
CA VAL A 15 -12.12 76.74 35.47
C VAL A 15 -11.27 77.88 34.89
N ILE A 16 -10.14 77.53 34.28
CA ILE A 16 -9.40 78.42 33.39
C ILE A 16 -10.13 78.39 32.04
N PRO A 17 -10.81 79.47 31.62
CA PRO A 17 -11.41 79.56 30.29
C PRO A 17 -10.27 79.79 29.29
N GLY A 18 -9.66 78.70 28.80
CA GLY A 18 -8.56 78.82 27.85
C GLY A 18 -7.92 77.51 27.36
N LEU A 19 -8.28 76.34 27.90
CA LEU A 19 -7.59 75.08 27.59
C LEU A 19 -8.35 74.09 26.70
N MET A 20 -9.58 74.38 26.26
CA MET A 20 -10.28 73.51 25.30
C MET A 20 -9.60 73.48 23.90
N GLY A 21 -8.83 74.51 23.55
CA GLY A 21 -8.07 74.56 22.28
C GLY A 21 -6.77 73.75 22.29
N CYS A 22 -6.12 73.54 23.45
CA CYS A 22 -4.85 72.82 23.53
C CYS A 22 -5.02 71.29 23.52
N PHE A 23 -6.05 70.74 24.19
CA PHE A 23 -6.25 69.29 24.23
C PHE A 23 -6.67 68.69 22.87
N ILE A 24 -7.45 69.43 22.07
CA ILE A 24 -7.88 68.99 20.73
C ILE A 24 -6.71 69.08 19.74
N ALA A 25 -5.86 70.11 19.86
CA ALA A 25 -4.66 70.25 19.02
C ALA A 25 -3.61 69.16 19.30
N THR A 26 -3.42 68.76 20.56
CA THR A 26 -2.53 67.65 20.91
C THR A 26 -3.06 66.30 20.43
N ASP A 27 -4.37 66.06 20.51
CA ASP A 27 -5.00 64.82 20.03
C ASP A 27 -4.94 64.70 18.50
N ALA A 28 -5.21 65.78 17.77
CA ALA A 28 -5.05 65.81 16.31
C ALA A 28 -3.58 65.61 15.88
N TYR A 29 -2.63 66.25 16.57
CA TYR A 29 -1.20 66.10 16.31
C TYR A 29 -0.71 64.67 16.57
N LEU A 30 -1.05 64.09 17.72
CA LEU A 30 -0.66 62.71 18.07
C LEU A 30 -1.24 61.69 17.10
N ARG A 31 -2.50 61.87 16.66
CA ARG A 31 -3.11 61.04 15.61
C ARG A 31 -2.43 61.19 14.25
N GLN A 32 -2.00 62.40 13.89
CA GLN A 32 -1.26 62.62 12.65
C GLN A 32 0.12 61.96 12.71
N GLN A 33 0.82 62.09 13.84
CA GLN A 33 2.12 61.49 14.07
C GLN A 33 2.04 59.96 14.06
N SER A 34 1.03 59.37 14.70
CA SER A 34 0.84 57.91 14.70
C SER A 34 0.54 57.38 13.30
N ARG A 35 -0.25 58.10 12.49
CA ARG A 35 -0.48 57.76 11.07
C ARG A 35 0.82 57.82 10.27
N GLN A 36 1.63 58.86 10.46
CA GLN A 36 2.92 58.97 9.76
C GLN A 36 3.91 57.88 10.18
N GLN A 37 3.91 57.47 11.44
CA GLN A 37 4.74 56.38 11.92
C GLN A 37 4.30 55.05 11.31
N PHE A 38 3.00 54.78 11.32
CA PHE A 38 2.42 53.62 10.66
C PHE A 38 2.78 53.56 9.17
N GLU A 39 2.55 54.64 8.40
CA GLU A 39 2.90 54.66 6.97
C GLU A 39 4.40 54.45 6.73
N ARG A 40 5.28 55.02 7.57
CA ARG A 40 6.74 54.82 7.47
C ARG A 40 7.13 53.36 7.72
N GLU A 41 6.54 52.73 8.72
CA GLU A 41 6.78 51.31 9.02
C GLU A 41 6.31 50.41 7.89
N GLN A 42 5.10 50.66 7.36
CA GLN A 42 4.55 49.89 6.24
C GLN A 42 5.35 50.10 4.95
N GLN A 43 5.83 51.32 4.68
CA GLN A 43 6.72 51.61 3.56
C GLN A 43 8.06 50.87 3.70
N ALA A 44 8.62 50.78 4.90
CA ALA A 44 9.86 50.05 5.14
C ALA A 44 9.70 48.56 4.81
N ILE A 45 8.63 47.93 5.28
CA ILE A 45 8.30 46.52 4.96
C ILE A 45 8.13 46.33 3.44
N ALA A 46 7.38 47.22 2.78
CA ALA A 46 7.19 47.17 1.34
C ALA A 46 8.51 47.30 0.55
N ASN A 47 9.41 48.19 0.99
CA ASN A 47 10.72 48.36 0.38
C ASN A 47 11.60 47.11 0.55
N THR A 48 11.54 46.46 1.72
CA THR A 48 12.23 45.20 1.96
C THR A 48 11.71 44.09 1.05
N ALA A 49 10.39 43.96 0.91
CA ALA A 49 9.79 42.99 -0.02
C ALA A 49 10.27 43.21 -1.47
N PHE A 50 10.28 44.47 -1.93
CA PHE A 50 10.78 44.81 -3.26
C PHE A 50 12.27 44.48 -3.43
N ALA A 51 13.10 44.78 -2.44
CA ALA A 51 14.52 44.43 -2.48
C ALA A 51 14.73 42.91 -2.60
N LEU A 52 13.97 42.12 -1.85
CA LEU A 52 14.00 40.66 -1.93
C LEU A 52 13.52 40.14 -3.29
N GLU A 53 12.48 40.73 -3.88
CA GLU A 53 12.06 40.42 -5.25
C GLU A 53 13.21 40.64 -6.24
N THR A 54 13.89 41.79 -6.16
CA THR A 54 15.01 42.12 -7.06
C THR A 54 16.23 41.24 -6.84
N ALA A 55 16.43 40.74 -5.62
CA ALA A 55 17.49 39.79 -5.28
C ALA A 55 17.16 38.34 -5.69
N GLY A 56 15.93 38.07 -6.13
CA GLY A 56 15.46 36.72 -6.48
C GLY A 56 15.04 35.86 -5.28
N ASP A 57 15.04 36.42 -4.06
CA ASP A 57 14.51 35.76 -2.87
C ASP A 57 12.99 35.93 -2.81
N TYR A 58 12.29 35.12 -3.61
CA TYR A 58 10.84 35.20 -3.72
C TYR A 58 10.12 34.73 -2.45
N GLN A 59 10.68 33.78 -1.69
CA GLN A 59 10.11 33.36 -0.41
C GLN A 59 10.19 34.49 0.62
N GLY A 60 11.35 35.14 0.75
CA GLY A 60 11.51 36.32 1.60
C GLY A 60 10.60 37.47 1.17
N CYS A 61 10.50 37.72 -0.15
CA CYS A 61 9.59 38.73 -0.69
C CYS A 61 8.14 38.48 -0.26
N ILE A 62 7.62 37.26 -0.41
CA ILE A 62 6.26 36.89 -0.03
C ILE A 62 6.05 37.15 1.46
N ALA A 63 6.95 36.62 2.31
CA ALA A 63 6.86 36.75 3.76
C ALA A 63 6.84 38.20 4.23
N GLN A 64 7.56 39.10 3.56
CA GLN A 64 7.56 40.53 3.87
C GLN A 64 6.32 41.24 3.30
N ALA A 65 5.95 40.97 2.06
CA ALA A 65 4.82 41.61 1.40
C ALA A 65 3.48 41.30 2.10
N GLU A 66 3.32 40.10 2.68
CA GLU A 66 2.12 39.70 3.43
C GLU A 66 1.95 40.46 4.76
N GLN A 67 3.03 41.04 5.31
CA GLN A 67 2.96 41.82 6.55
C GLN A 67 2.38 43.22 6.34
N VAL A 68 2.28 43.69 5.08
CA VAL A 68 1.73 45.02 4.79
C VAL A 68 0.22 45.04 5.03
N SER A 69 -0.18 45.91 5.96
CA SER A 69 -1.57 46.12 6.34
C SER A 69 -2.40 46.61 5.15
N SER A 70 -3.61 46.06 5.02
CA SER A 70 -4.62 46.51 4.05
C SER A 70 -5.06 47.97 4.20
N LYS A 71 -4.72 48.62 5.32
CA LYS A 71 -4.99 50.04 5.57
C LYS A 71 -3.87 50.97 5.11
N ALA A 72 -2.69 50.45 4.78
CA ALA A 72 -1.54 51.25 4.36
C ALA A 72 -1.73 51.77 2.94
N ASN A 73 -1.24 52.98 2.64
CA ASN A 73 -1.33 53.53 1.29
C ASN A 73 -0.55 52.70 0.26
N VAL A 74 0.54 52.07 0.71
CA VAL A 74 1.39 51.20 -0.12
C VAL A 74 0.78 49.83 -0.42
N TYR A 75 -0.34 49.46 0.21
CA TYR A 75 -0.89 48.12 0.13
C TYR A 75 -1.06 47.62 -1.32
N TRP A 76 -1.73 48.39 -2.18
CA TRP A 76 -2.00 47.95 -3.56
C TRP A 76 -0.72 47.76 -4.39
N ALA A 77 0.27 48.62 -4.19
CA ALA A 77 1.58 48.47 -4.84
C ALA A 77 2.28 47.20 -4.33
N THR A 78 2.28 46.97 -3.02
CA THR A 78 2.86 45.75 -2.42
C THR A 78 2.14 44.48 -2.88
N GLN A 79 0.81 44.51 -3.05
CA GLN A 79 0.05 43.37 -3.55
C GLN A 79 0.42 42.96 -4.98
N LEU A 80 0.87 43.90 -5.82
CA LEU A 80 1.42 43.57 -7.13
C LEU A 80 2.76 42.82 -7.00
N HIS A 81 3.66 43.31 -6.13
CA HIS A 81 4.93 42.65 -5.84
C HIS A 81 4.72 41.25 -5.26
N LEU A 82 3.78 41.09 -4.32
CA LEU A 82 3.41 39.79 -3.76
C LEU A 82 3.04 38.79 -4.86
N ARG A 83 2.15 39.17 -5.79
CA ARG A 83 1.75 38.30 -6.92
C ARG A 83 2.92 37.99 -7.84
N ASN A 84 3.80 38.95 -8.11
CA ASN A 84 4.99 38.74 -8.93
C ASN A 84 5.94 37.73 -8.28
N CYS A 85 6.19 37.87 -6.97
CA CYS A 85 7.03 36.94 -6.21
C CYS A 85 6.43 35.54 -6.18
N GLN A 86 5.13 35.40 -5.93
CA GLN A 86 4.41 34.11 -6.00
C GLN A 86 4.54 33.47 -7.39
N THR A 87 4.35 34.24 -8.46
CA THR A 87 4.45 33.75 -9.84
C THR A 87 5.87 33.26 -10.16
N LYS A 88 6.89 34.05 -9.79
CA LYS A 88 8.30 33.70 -10.05
C LYS A 88 8.75 32.50 -9.22
N LEU A 89 8.31 32.39 -7.96
CA LEU A 89 8.55 31.23 -7.11
C LEU A 89 7.93 29.96 -7.71
N ALA A 90 6.66 30.04 -8.13
CA ALA A 90 5.97 28.91 -8.75
C ALA A 90 6.64 28.47 -10.06
N MET A 91 7.13 29.40 -10.88
CA MET A 91 7.91 29.07 -12.08
C MET A 91 9.21 28.32 -11.76
N PHE A 92 9.93 28.75 -10.72
CA PHE A 92 11.13 28.06 -10.25
C PHE A 92 10.81 26.64 -9.76
N GLN A 93 9.76 26.49 -8.95
CA GLN A 93 9.28 25.19 -8.46
C GLN A 93 8.90 24.26 -9.61
N LEU A 94 8.18 24.75 -10.63
CA LEU A 94 7.83 23.97 -11.81
C LEU A 94 9.08 23.51 -12.60
N ALA A 95 10.06 24.39 -12.76
CA ALA A 95 11.29 24.05 -13.47
C ALA A 95 12.08 22.95 -12.73
N GLN A 96 12.23 23.09 -11.41
CA GLN A 96 12.86 22.07 -10.56
C GLN A 96 12.09 20.74 -10.62
N ALA A 97 10.77 20.80 -10.50
CA ALA A 97 9.94 19.60 -10.52
C ALA A 97 10.05 18.84 -11.85
N ARG A 98 10.06 19.55 -12.98
CA ARG A 98 10.28 18.95 -14.30
C ARG A 98 11.65 18.29 -14.41
N GLN A 99 12.68 18.90 -13.83
CA GLN A 99 14.02 18.32 -13.80
C GLN A 99 14.07 17.03 -12.97
N ASN A 100 13.41 16.99 -11.81
CA ASN A 100 13.29 15.78 -10.99
C ASN A 100 12.52 14.68 -11.75
N ALA A 101 11.39 15.04 -12.35
CA ALA A 101 10.59 14.09 -13.15
C ALA A 101 11.37 13.53 -14.35
N ALA A 102 12.19 14.34 -15.01
CA ALA A 102 13.06 13.90 -16.11
C ALA A 102 14.12 12.88 -15.66
N GLN A 103 14.49 12.89 -14.38
CA GLN A 103 15.40 11.92 -13.75
C GLN A 103 14.65 10.69 -13.19
N GLY A 104 13.33 10.64 -13.31
CA GLY A 104 12.48 9.58 -12.74
C GLY A 104 12.14 9.79 -11.27
N GLU A 105 12.52 10.93 -10.68
CA GLU A 105 12.30 11.27 -9.28
C GLU A 105 10.91 11.88 -9.06
N PHE A 106 9.86 11.14 -9.42
CA PHE A 106 8.48 11.64 -9.45
C PHE A 106 7.97 12.11 -8.08
N ALA A 107 8.36 11.44 -6.99
CA ALA A 107 7.94 11.85 -5.64
C ALA A 107 8.48 13.25 -5.29
N GLN A 108 9.76 13.50 -5.59
CA GLN A 108 10.42 14.79 -5.37
C GLN A 108 9.89 15.86 -6.34
N ALA A 109 9.54 15.47 -7.57
CA ALA A 109 8.88 16.35 -8.53
C ALA A 109 7.52 16.83 -8.00
N ILE A 110 6.71 15.91 -7.46
CA ILE A 110 5.41 16.23 -6.86
C ILE A 110 5.57 17.14 -5.64
N GLU A 111 6.53 16.86 -4.76
CA GLU A 111 6.80 17.68 -3.59
C GLU A 111 7.08 19.14 -3.98
N ALA A 112 7.92 19.38 -5.00
CA ALA A 112 8.25 20.72 -5.47
C ALA A 112 7.03 21.52 -5.94
N VAL A 113 6.07 20.92 -6.63
CA VAL A 113 4.85 21.61 -7.12
C VAL A 113 3.69 21.60 -6.14
N SER A 114 3.72 20.74 -5.11
CA SER A 114 2.69 20.68 -4.07
C SER A 114 2.57 21.97 -3.25
N GLN A 115 3.64 22.77 -3.24
CA GLN A 115 3.74 24.05 -2.53
C GLN A 115 3.10 25.22 -3.31
N ILE A 116 2.72 25.02 -4.57
CA ILE A 116 2.07 26.06 -5.39
C ILE A 116 0.64 26.24 -4.87
N THR A 117 0.35 27.41 -4.31
CA THR A 117 -0.93 27.69 -3.63
C THR A 117 -2.08 27.95 -4.60
N VAL A 118 -3.30 27.68 -4.15
CA VAL A 118 -4.53 28.14 -4.81
C VAL A 118 -4.45 29.66 -5.06
N GLY A 119 -4.71 30.08 -6.30
CA GLY A 119 -4.66 31.48 -6.71
C GLY A 119 -3.39 31.86 -7.49
N ALA A 120 -2.34 31.05 -7.46
CA ALA A 120 -1.22 31.20 -8.39
C ALA A 120 -1.67 30.86 -9.82
N ALA A 121 -1.13 31.57 -10.82
CA ALA A 121 -1.46 31.31 -12.23
C ALA A 121 -1.09 29.88 -12.66
N GLN A 122 -0.04 29.32 -12.04
CA GLN A 122 0.51 27.99 -12.28
C GLN A 122 -0.23 26.88 -11.55
N TYR A 123 -1.22 27.18 -10.69
CA TYR A 123 -1.84 26.18 -9.83
C TYR A 123 -2.45 25.02 -10.63
N ASN A 124 -3.18 25.32 -11.71
CA ASN A 124 -3.81 24.28 -12.54
C ASN A 124 -2.78 23.38 -13.21
N GLU A 125 -1.68 23.96 -13.70
CA GLU A 125 -0.56 23.21 -14.26
C GLU A 125 0.11 22.31 -13.21
N ALA A 126 0.32 22.82 -12.00
CA ALA A 126 0.83 22.05 -10.88
C ALA A 126 -0.08 20.85 -10.56
N GLN A 127 -1.40 21.05 -10.47
CA GLN A 127 -2.34 19.95 -10.19
C GLN A 127 -2.32 18.88 -11.29
N GLN A 128 -2.23 19.27 -12.57
CA GLN A 128 -2.09 18.32 -13.67
C GLN A 128 -0.80 17.50 -13.57
N LEU A 129 0.32 18.14 -13.24
CA LEU A 129 1.60 17.45 -13.07
C LEU A 129 1.60 16.51 -11.87
N ILE A 130 1.00 16.92 -10.74
CA ILE A 130 0.81 16.07 -9.55
C ILE A 130 0.05 14.81 -9.95
N GLN A 131 -1.05 14.95 -10.68
CA GLN A 131 -1.82 13.80 -11.15
C GLN A 131 -0.97 12.88 -12.05
N GLN A 132 -0.35 13.43 -13.10
CA GLN A 132 0.44 12.64 -14.06
C GLN A 132 1.59 11.88 -13.40
N TRP A 133 2.35 12.54 -12.53
CA TRP A 133 3.47 11.90 -11.84
C TRP A 133 2.99 10.90 -10.78
N SER A 134 1.84 11.13 -10.15
CA SER A 134 1.24 10.15 -9.24
C SER A 134 0.77 8.89 -9.98
N GLU A 135 0.19 9.05 -11.18
CA GLU A 135 -0.15 7.92 -12.06
C GLU A 135 1.10 7.14 -12.42
N ARG A 136 2.20 7.84 -12.77
CA ARG A 136 3.47 7.20 -13.09
C ARG A 136 4.08 6.43 -11.92
N ILE A 137 4.03 6.97 -10.70
CA ILE A 137 4.47 6.25 -9.50
C ILE A 137 3.65 4.96 -9.32
N LEU A 138 2.33 5.03 -9.49
CA LEU A 138 1.46 3.86 -9.34
C LEU A 138 1.73 2.80 -10.42
N GLU A 139 2.02 3.21 -11.65
CA GLU A 139 2.43 2.30 -12.74
C GLU A 139 3.74 1.57 -12.42
N ILE A 140 4.73 2.28 -11.88
CA ILE A 140 6.01 1.67 -11.48
C ILE A 140 5.76 0.68 -10.34
N ALA A 141 4.99 1.06 -9.32
CA ALA A 141 4.64 0.17 -8.23
C ALA A 141 3.92 -1.10 -8.71
N TRP A 142 2.99 -0.96 -9.66
CA TRP A 142 2.33 -2.09 -10.29
C TRP A 142 3.31 -2.99 -11.05
N SER A 143 4.23 -2.40 -11.82
CA SER A 143 5.26 -3.16 -12.53
C SER A 143 6.19 -3.95 -11.60
N GLU A 144 6.55 -3.38 -10.44
CA GLU A 144 7.35 -4.08 -9.44
C GLU A 144 6.55 -5.19 -8.75
N TYR A 145 5.29 -4.91 -8.40
CA TYR A 145 4.42 -5.90 -7.77
C TYR A 145 4.34 -7.17 -8.61
N TRP A 146 4.12 -7.06 -9.92
CA TRP A 146 3.95 -8.21 -10.83
C TRP A 146 5.25 -8.90 -11.28
N GLN A 147 6.39 -8.66 -10.62
CA GLN A 147 7.62 -9.40 -10.90
C GLN A 147 7.53 -10.85 -10.39
N PRO A 148 8.28 -11.80 -10.97
CA PRO A 148 8.31 -13.20 -10.54
C PRO A 148 9.10 -13.45 -9.24
N ILE A 149 9.59 -12.39 -8.60
CA ILE A 149 10.29 -12.39 -7.32
C ILE A 149 9.45 -11.63 -6.28
N ASP A 150 9.68 -11.85 -4.99
CA ASP A 150 8.95 -11.15 -3.94
C ASP A 150 9.34 -9.67 -3.91
N GLN A 151 8.42 -8.81 -4.36
CA GLN A 151 8.58 -7.36 -4.44
C GLN A 151 7.43 -6.62 -3.74
N LEU A 152 6.65 -7.28 -2.88
CA LEU A 152 5.49 -6.64 -2.25
C LEU A 152 5.92 -5.35 -1.52
N ASP A 153 6.95 -5.41 -0.69
CA ASP A 153 7.41 -4.27 0.11
C ASP A 153 7.93 -3.13 -0.77
N GLN A 154 8.62 -3.45 -1.86
CA GLN A 154 9.11 -2.46 -2.82
C GLN A 154 7.94 -1.76 -3.53
N ALA A 155 6.97 -2.53 -4.03
CA ALA A 155 5.77 -1.99 -4.66
C ALA A 155 4.95 -1.11 -3.70
N LEU A 156 4.78 -1.55 -2.45
CA LEU A 156 4.09 -0.77 -1.42
C LEU A 156 4.84 0.53 -1.09
N THR A 157 6.17 0.49 -1.04
CA THR A 157 7.00 1.67 -0.81
C THR A 157 6.83 2.69 -1.94
N ILE A 158 6.89 2.24 -3.20
CA ILE A 158 6.73 3.11 -4.37
C ILE A 158 5.32 3.70 -4.39
N ALA A 159 4.26 2.88 -4.26
CA ALA A 159 2.88 3.37 -4.25
C ALA A 159 2.60 4.31 -3.06
N GLY A 160 3.24 4.07 -1.92
CA GLY A 160 3.16 4.90 -0.72
C GLY A 160 3.76 6.30 -0.87
N ALA A 161 4.60 6.53 -1.89
CA ALA A 161 5.16 7.84 -2.20
C ALA A 161 4.14 8.80 -2.87
N ILE A 162 2.96 8.30 -3.26
CA ILE A 162 1.88 9.13 -3.80
C ILE A 162 1.30 9.97 -2.64
N PRO A 163 1.29 11.30 -2.74
CA PRO A 163 0.86 12.14 -1.63
C PRO A 163 -0.67 12.21 -1.52
N VAL A 164 -1.12 12.52 -0.30
CA VAL A 164 -2.56 12.54 0.09
C VAL A 164 -3.40 13.54 -0.69
N ASN A 165 -2.79 14.61 -1.21
CA ASN A 165 -3.46 15.64 -2.00
C ASN A 165 -3.55 15.27 -3.50
N SER A 166 -2.96 14.15 -3.92
CA SER A 166 -3.08 13.66 -5.28
C SER A 166 -4.49 13.12 -5.56
N PRO A 167 -5.10 13.43 -6.71
CA PRO A 167 -6.35 12.80 -7.14
C PRO A 167 -6.28 11.27 -7.22
N ILE A 168 -5.07 10.71 -7.36
CA ILE A 168 -4.81 9.27 -7.50
C ILE A 168 -4.69 8.57 -6.14
N TYR A 169 -4.50 9.31 -5.05
CA TYR A 169 -4.23 8.74 -3.73
C TYR A 169 -5.25 7.68 -3.28
N PRO A 170 -6.59 7.88 -3.40
CA PRO A 170 -7.55 6.86 -3.01
C PRO A 170 -7.41 5.55 -3.81
N LYS A 171 -7.12 5.66 -5.11
CA LYS A 171 -6.88 4.50 -5.98
C LYS A 171 -5.60 3.76 -5.57
N ALA A 172 -4.52 4.49 -5.28
CA ALA A 172 -3.27 3.91 -4.82
C ALA A 172 -3.45 3.16 -3.49
N GLN A 173 -4.12 3.76 -2.50
CA GLN A 173 -4.39 3.12 -1.22
C GLN A 173 -5.23 1.84 -1.38
N ALA A 174 -6.28 1.88 -2.20
CA ALA A 174 -7.09 0.70 -2.49
C ALA A 174 -6.24 -0.42 -3.12
N GLN A 175 -5.36 -0.07 -4.07
CA GLN A 175 -4.47 -1.01 -4.73
C GLN A 175 -3.47 -1.66 -3.75
N MET A 176 -2.86 -0.85 -2.87
CA MET A 176 -1.95 -1.34 -1.83
C MET A 176 -2.65 -2.29 -0.85
N GLN A 177 -3.90 -2.03 -0.49
CA GLN A 177 -4.68 -2.93 0.36
C GLN A 177 -4.99 -4.25 -0.35
N GLN A 178 -5.35 -4.22 -1.63
CA GLN A 178 -5.58 -5.43 -2.42
C GLN A 178 -4.33 -6.30 -2.51
N TRP A 179 -3.17 -5.70 -2.74
CA TRP A 179 -1.88 -6.40 -2.78
C TRP A 179 -1.57 -7.08 -1.45
N ARG A 180 -1.70 -6.37 -0.32
CA ARG A 180 -1.49 -6.93 1.02
C ARG A 180 -2.43 -8.10 1.29
N GLN A 181 -3.70 -7.96 0.94
CA GLN A 181 -4.69 -9.00 1.15
C GLN A 181 -4.36 -10.26 0.33
N LEU A 182 -4.05 -10.10 -0.96
CA LEU A 182 -3.67 -11.23 -1.81
C LEU A 182 -2.44 -11.95 -1.26
N TRP A 183 -1.42 -11.20 -0.84
CA TRP A 183 -0.20 -11.80 -0.27
C TRP A 183 -0.48 -12.56 1.02
N ALA A 184 -1.26 -11.99 1.94
CA ALA A 184 -1.65 -12.63 3.18
C ALA A 184 -2.47 -13.90 2.93
N ASP A 185 -3.47 -13.84 2.05
CA ASP A 185 -4.29 -14.98 1.65
C ASP A 185 -3.41 -16.10 1.07
N ASN A 186 -2.58 -15.77 0.08
CA ASN A 186 -1.72 -16.74 -0.61
C ASN A 186 -0.72 -17.39 0.36
N HIS A 187 -0.10 -16.60 1.24
CA HIS A 187 0.81 -17.10 2.26
C HIS A 187 0.10 -18.08 3.21
N GLN A 188 -1.12 -17.76 3.64
CA GLN A 188 -1.92 -18.63 4.49
C GLN A 188 -2.27 -19.95 3.79
N HIS A 189 -2.71 -19.88 2.53
CA HIS A 189 -3.02 -21.07 1.73
C HIS A 189 -1.78 -21.93 1.49
N TRP A 190 -0.63 -21.31 1.17
CA TRP A 190 0.65 -21.99 1.02
C TRP A 190 1.06 -22.74 2.29
N PHE A 191 1.04 -22.05 3.44
CA PHE A 191 1.39 -22.65 4.73
C PHE A 191 0.46 -23.82 5.07
N THR A 192 -0.85 -23.63 4.91
CA THR A 192 -1.86 -24.65 5.23
C THR A 192 -1.74 -25.86 4.31
N ALA A 193 -1.48 -25.65 3.02
CA ALA A 193 -1.28 -26.73 2.06
C ALA A 193 -0.06 -27.58 2.40
N HIS A 194 1.07 -26.95 2.76
CA HIS A 194 2.27 -27.67 3.20
C HIS A 194 2.07 -28.43 4.52
N ALA A 195 1.36 -27.83 5.49
CA ALA A 195 1.03 -28.52 6.74
C ALA A 195 0.16 -29.76 6.50
N ALA A 196 -0.89 -29.63 5.67
CA ALA A 196 -1.75 -30.73 5.28
C ALA A 196 -1.00 -31.83 4.52
N LEU A 197 -0.08 -31.45 3.61
CA LEU A 197 0.77 -32.39 2.89
C LEU A 197 1.66 -33.21 3.84
N ASN A 198 2.25 -32.58 4.85
CA ASN A 198 3.07 -33.26 5.87
C ASN A 198 2.27 -34.21 6.76
N LEU A 199 0.96 -33.96 6.90
CA LEU A 199 0.02 -34.81 7.63
C LEU A 199 -0.67 -35.84 6.74
N GLU A 200 -0.25 -35.99 5.48
CA GLU A 200 -0.86 -36.88 4.47
C GLU A 200 -2.34 -36.58 4.19
N GLN A 201 -2.80 -35.37 4.52
CA GLN A 201 -4.16 -34.90 4.24
C GLN A 201 -4.24 -34.33 2.82
N PHE A 202 -4.09 -35.19 1.81
CA PHE A 202 -3.87 -34.77 0.43
C PHE A 202 -5.01 -33.94 -0.17
N ASP A 203 -6.28 -34.25 0.15
CA ASP A 203 -7.41 -33.47 -0.36
C ASP A 203 -7.44 -32.05 0.22
N VAL A 204 -7.08 -31.89 1.50
CA VAL A 204 -6.94 -30.57 2.14
C VAL A 204 -5.77 -29.82 1.52
N ALA A 205 -4.63 -30.49 1.33
CA ALA A 205 -3.45 -29.89 0.73
C ALA A 205 -3.74 -29.37 -0.69
N LEU A 206 -4.42 -30.18 -1.51
CA LEU A 206 -4.80 -29.83 -2.88
C LEU A 206 -5.80 -28.66 -2.90
N MET A 207 -6.82 -28.72 -2.05
CA MET A 207 -7.82 -27.64 -1.94
C MET A 207 -7.16 -26.32 -1.58
N GLN A 208 -6.25 -26.30 -0.59
CA GLN A 208 -5.53 -25.09 -0.20
C GLN A 208 -4.58 -24.59 -1.29
N ALA A 209 -3.82 -25.47 -1.94
CA ALA A 209 -2.93 -25.09 -3.03
C ALA A 209 -3.69 -24.45 -4.21
N GLN A 210 -4.91 -24.92 -4.50
CA GLN A 210 -5.78 -24.33 -5.53
C GLN A 210 -6.35 -22.96 -5.16
N GLN A 211 -6.44 -22.61 -3.88
CA GLN A 211 -6.88 -21.27 -3.44
C GLN A 211 -5.78 -20.21 -3.58
N ILE A 212 -4.52 -20.59 -3.82
CA ILE A 212 -3.43 -19.65 -4.06
C ILE A 212 -3.71 -18.92 -5.38
N LYS A 213 -4.03 -17.63 -5.26
CA LYS A 213 -4.39 -16.74 -6.36
C LYS A 213 -3.20 -16.47 -7.27
N GLU A 214 -3.50 -16.17 -8.53
CA GLU A 214 -2.49 -15.88 -9.55
C GLU A 214 -1.58 -14.71 -9.19
N HIS A 215 -0.29 -14.96 -9.28
CA HIS A 215 0.77 -13.97 -9.24
C HIS A 215 2.05 -14.62 -9.79
N PRO A 216 2.89 -13.94 -10.59
CA PRO A 216 4.11 -14.51 -11.16
C PRO A 216 5.03 -15.15 -10.12
N PHE A 217 5.19 -14.53 -8.95
CA PHE A 217 5.92 -15.11 -7.81
C PHE A 217 5.32 -16.46 -7.32
N TRP A 218 3.99 -16.55 -7.19
CA TRP A 218 3.31 -17.73 -6.65
C TRP A 218 3.10 -18.84 -7.70
N ALA A 219 3.03 -18.50 -8.98
CA ALA A 219 2.55 -19.39 -10.04
C ALA A 219 3.37 -20.69 -10.17
N HIS A 220 4.70 -20.58 -10.18
CA HIS A 220 5.57 -21.76 -10.30
C HIS A 220 5.47 -22.67 -9.07
N SER A 221 5.64 -22.07 -7.89
CA SER A 221 5.60 -22.77 -6.61
C SER A 221 4.25 -23.47 -6.37
N ARG A 222 3.14 -22.79 -6.67
CA ARG A 222 1.79 -23.36 -6.60
C ARG A 222 1.64 -24.59 -7.51
N SER A 223 2.08 -24.47 -8.76
CA SER A 223 1.96 -25.57 -9.74
C SER A 223 2.79 -26.78 -9.30
N SER A 224 4.01 -26.55 -8.82
CA SER A 224 4.88 -27.61 -8.27
C SER A 224 4.29 -28.28 -7.04
N LEU A 225 3.67 -27.50 -6.14
CA LEU A 225 2.98 -28.03 -4.96
C LEU A 225 1.79 -28.91 -5.34
N ILE A 226 0.92 -28.45 -6.25
CA ILE A 226 -0.22 -29.22 -6.74
C ILE A 226 0.25 -30.56 -7.31
N GLN A 227 1.26 -30.53 -8.19
CA GLN A 227 1.83 -31.74 -8.77
C GLN A 227 2.35 -32.69 -7.69
N THR A 228 3.09 -32.18 -6.71
CA THR A 228 3.66 -32.98 -5.62
C THR A 228 2.57 -33.65 -4.77
N VAL A 229 1.49 -32.91 -4.47
CA VAL A 229 0.34 -33.44 -3.69
C VAL A 229 -0.36 -34.54 -4.48
N GLU A 230 -0.64 -34.33 -5.77
CA GLU A 230 -1.29 -35.32 -6.61
C GLU A 230 -0.47 -36.60 -6.78
N GLU A 231 0.85 -36.47 -6.98
CA GLU A 231 1.77 -37.61 -7.06
C GLU A 231 1.77 -38.43 -5.77
N LYS A 232 1.85 -37.78 -4.60
CA LYS A 232 1.81 -38.48 -3.30
C LYS A 232 0.46 -39.14 -3.02
N ARG A 233 -0.64 -38.47 -3.38
CA ARG A 233 -1.99 -39.04 -3.25
C ARG A 233 -2.13 -40.31 -4.09
N LEU A 234 -1.66 -40.28 -5.34
CA LEU A 234 -1.68 -41.47 -6.21
C LEU A 234 -0.79 -42.58 -5.66
N GLN A 235 0.38 -42.26 -5.12
CA GLN A 235 1.24 -43.26 -4.47
C GLN A 235 0.54 -43.94 -3.30
N GLN A 236 -0.14 -43.20 -2.41
CA GLN A 236 -0.91 -43.78 -1.32
C GLN A 236 -2.04 -44.66 -1.84
N GLN A 237 -2.80 -44.18 -2.83
CA GLN A 237 -3.88 -44.95 -3.44
C GLN A 237 -3.37 -46.28 -4.03
N TYR A 238 -2.22 -46.27 -4.71
CA TYR A 238 -1.63 -47.49 -5.25
C TYR A 238 -1.10 -48.42 -4.14
N GLU A 239 -0.56 -47.87 -3.05
CA GLU A 239 -0.16 -48.66 -1.87
C GLU A 239 -1.38 -49.38 -1.26
N ASP A 240 -2.51 -48.70 -1.11
CA ASP A 240 -3.75 -49.27 -0.57
C ASP A 240 -4.32 -50.37 -1.47
N ILE A 241 -4.31 -50.17 -2.79
CA ILE A 241 -4.73 -51.19 -3.77
C ILE A 241 -3.82 -52.42 -3.65
N TRP A 242 -2.51 -52.22 -3.58
CA TRP A 242 -1.57 -53.33 -3.45
C TRP A 242 -1.76 -54.10 -2.14
N ASN A 243 -1.88 -53.40 -1.01
CA ASN A 243 -2.14 -54.01 0.30
C ASN A 243 -3.46 -54.79 0.34
N THR A 244 -4.51 -54.24 -0.28
CA THR A 244 -5.81 -54.92 -0.39
C THR A 244 -5.70 -56.20 -1.22
N ALA A 245 -4.99 -56.15 -2.34
CA ALA A 245 -4.79 -57.34 -3.18
C ALA A 245 -3.98 -58.43 -2.45
N GLU A 246 -2.93 -58.07 -1.71
CA GLU A 246 -2.17 -59.01 -0.87
C GLU A 246 -3.04 -59.62 0.25
N HIS A 247 -3.90 -58.81 0.88
CA HIS A 247 -4.82 -59.28 1.92
C HIS A 247 -5.83 -60.29 1.37
N LEU A 248 -6.48 -60.01 0.24
CA LEU A 248 -7.40 -60.92 -0.44
C LEU A 248 -6.71 -62.24 -0.83
N LEU A 249 -5.47 -62.14 -1.32
CA LEU A 249 -4.68 -63.32 -1.65
C LEU A 249 -4.39 -64.18 -0.40
N ALA A 250 -4.04 -63.54 0.73
CA ALA A 250 -3.83 -64.21 2.01
C ALA A 250 -5.09 -64.92 2.51
N GLN A 251 -6.27 -64.31 2.33
CA GLN A 251 -7.58 -64.90 2.66
C GLN A 251 -8.00 -66.06 1.76
N GLY A 252 -7.27 -66.34 0.68
CA GLY A 252 -7.63 -67.41 -0.25
C GLY A 252 -8.62 -66.98 -1.32
N GLU A 253 -8.71 -65.68 -1.61
CA GLU A 253 -9.56 -65.09 -2.66
C GLU A 253 -8.72 -64.63 -3.86
N PRO A 254 -8.10 -65.55 -4.62
CA PRO A 254 -7.13 -65.16 -5.64
C PRO A 254 -7.74 -64.44 -6.85
N GLN A 255 -9.01 -64.65 -7.18
CA GLN A 255 -9.65 -63.89 -8.27
C GLN A 255 -9.84 -62.41 -7.88
N ASN A 256 -10.37 -62.14 -6.68
CA ASN A 256 -10.54 -60.79 -6.17
C ASN A 256 -9.19 -60.07 -6.00
N ALA A 257 -8.15 -60.79 -5.60
CA ALA A 257 -6.77 -60.28 -5.55
C ALA A 257 -6.26 -59.86 -6.93
N ILE A 258 -6.50 -60.67 -7.98
CA ILE A 258 -6.15 -60.30 -9.37
C ILE A 258 -6.93 -59.06 -9.80
N ASP A 259 -8.24 -59.05 -9.62
CA ASP A 259 -9.10 -57.95 -10.06
C ASP A 259 -8.70 -56.63 -9.39
N THR A 260 -8.30 -56.68 -8.12
CA THR A 260 -7.79 -55.51 -7.39
C THR A 260 -6.40 -55.10 -7.89
N ALA A 261 -5.45 -56.04 -8.01
CA ALA A 261 -4.09 -55.76 -8.48
C ALA A 261 -4.06 -55.20 -9.92
N THR A 262 -5.04 -55.53 -10.76
CA THR A 262 -5.12 -54.99 -12.12
C THR A 262 -5.29 -53.47 -12.18
N GLN A 263 -5.82 -52.85 -11.12
CA GLN A 263 -5.98 -51.40 -10.99
C GLN A 263 -4.65 -50.65 -10.80
N LEU A 264 -3.57 -51.35 -10.42
CA LEU A 264 -2.24 -50.76 -10.32
C LEU A 264 -1.70 -50.38 -11.72
N PRO A 265 -0.97 -49.26 -11.84
CA PRO A 265 -0.36 -48.84 -13.09
C PRO A 265 0.82 -49.76 -13.46
N ASN A 266 1.22 -49.73 -14.73
CA ASN A 266 2.37 -50.50 -15.22
C ASN A 266 3.72 -49.77 -15.04
N THR A 267 3.75 -48.70 -14.24
CA THR A 267 4.96 -47.92 -13.94
C THR A 267 5.71 -48.49 -12.75
N PHE A 268 7.03 -48.33 -12.70
CA PHE A 268 7.81 -48.75 -11.53
C PHE A 268 7.44 -47.92 -10.29
N PRO A 269 7.32 -48.51 -9.08
CA PRO A 269 7.45 -49.95 -8.75
C PRO A 269 6.14 -50.73 -8.88
N TRP A 270 5.01 -50.06 -9.11
CA TRP A 270 3.66 -50.63 -9.10
C TRP A 270 3.44 -51.74 -10.13
N GLY A 271 3.99 -51.60 -11.34
CA GLY A 271 3.90 -52.60 -12.39
C GLY A 271 4.67 -53.89 -12.07
N GLU A 272 5.69 -53.82 -11.21
CA GLU A 272 6.37 -55.00 -10.69
C GLU A 272 5.52 -55.67 -9.61
N ARG A 273 5.06 -54.91 -8.61
CA ARG A 273 4.17 -55.40 -7.55
C ARG A 273 2.90 -56.05 -8.11
N LYS A 274 2.28 -55.43 -9.10
CA LYS A 274 1.13 -55.95 -9.85
C LYS A 274 1.39 -57.35 -10.41
N ARG A 275 2.50 -57.53 -11.13
CA ARG A 275 2.88 -58.84 -11.71
C ARG A 275 3.10 -59.88 -10.62
N GLN A 276 3.81 -59.52 -9.55
CA GLN A 276 4.08 -60.44 -8.44
C GLN A 276 2.78 -60.94 -7.77
N VAL A 277 1.82 -60.05 -7.50
CA VAL A 277 0.53 -60.44 -6.92
C VAL A 277 -0.24 -61.37 -7.86
N ILE A 278 -0.35 -61.01 -9.14
CA ILE A 278 -1.10 -61.79 -10.14
C ILE A 278 -0.50 -63.19 -10.30
N ASP A 279 0.82 -63.31 -10.44
CA ASP A 279 1.50 -64.60 -10.61
C ASP A 279 1.24 -65.55 -9.40
N ARG A 280 1.33 -65.00 -8.17
CA ARG A 280 1.05 -65.75 -6.94
C ARG A 280 -0.42 -66.15 -6.84
N ALA A 281 -1.34 -65.26 -7.21
CA ALA A 281 -2.78 -65.53 -7.19
C ALA A 281 -3.18 -66.61 -8.20
N GLU A 282 -2.64 -66.58 -9.42
CA GLU A 282 -2.87 -67.62 -10.41
C GLU A 282 -2.33 -68.99 -9.96
N ALA A 283 -1.15 -69.02 -9.34
CA ALA A 283 -0.60 -70.26 -8.77
C ALA A 283 -1.54 -70.85 -7.71
N LYS A 284 -2.10 -70.01 -6.82
CA LYS A 284 -3.07 -70.43 -5.81
C LYS A 284 -4.38 -70.92 -6.44
N ARG A 285 -4.89 -70.27 -7.50
CA ARG A 285 -6.06 -70.78 -8.27
C ARG A 285 -5.81 -72.17 -8.83
N ARG A 286 -4.65 -72.39 -9.46
CA ARG A 286 -4.27 -73.71 -10.01
C ARG A 286 -4.23 -74.76 -8.91
N GLN A 287 -3.70 -74.44 -7.72
CA GLN A 287 -3.69 -75.35 -6.57
C GLN A 287 -5.10 -75.70 -6.10
N VAL A 288 -6.02 -74.74 -6.00
CA VAL A 288 -7.42 -74.99 -5.62
C VAL A 288 -8.12 -75.89 -6.64
N ILE A 289 -7.95 -75.64 -7.94
CA ILE A 289 -8.53 -76.47 -9.01
C ILE A 289 -7.99 -77.90 -8.94
N LEU A 290 -6.68 -78.07 -8.74
CA LEU A 290 -6.05 -79.39 -8.59
C LEU A 290 -6.53 -80.12 -7.33
N CYS A 291 -6.73 -79.41 -6.21
CA CYS A 291 -7.27 -80.01 -4.99
C CYS A 291 -8.74 -80.43 -5.16
N GLN A 292 -9.55 -79.64 -5.85
CA GLN A 292 -10.95 -79.99 -6.14
C GLN A 292 -11.08 -81.18 -7.09
N SER A 293 -10.16 -81.34 -8.06
CA SER A 293 -10.17 -82.49 -8.97
C SER A 293 -9.65 -83.78 -8.32
N LEU A 294 -8.75 -83.67 -7.32
CA LEU A 294 -8.20 -84.81 -6.57
C LEU A 294 -9.04 -85.23 -5.35
N SER A 295 -9.80 -84.31 -4.74
CA SER A 295 -10.66 -84.54 -3.55
C SER A 295 -12.02 -85.20 -3.84
N LEU A 296 -12.23 -85.71 -5.06
CA LEU A 296 -13.26 -86.73 -5.33
C LEU A 296 -13.07 -88.02 -4.50
N GLY A 297 -12.04 -88.09 -3.64
CA GLY A 297 -12.01 -88.95 -2.46
C GLY A 297 -11.32 -88.28 -1.27
N LEU A 298 -12.11 -87.75 -0.33
CA LEU A 298 -11.75 -87.48 1.07
C LEU A 298 -10.62 -86.45 1.34
N LEU A 299 -10.98 -85.18 1.53
CA LEU A 299 -10.57 -84.28 2.64
C LEU A 299 -10.79 -82.79 2.27
N ASN A 300 -11.24 -81.99 3.24
CA ASN A 300 -11.50 -80.55 3.07
C ASN A 300 -10.19 -79.76 2.94
N CYS A 301 -10.08 -78.95 1.88
CA CYS A 301 -9.04 -77.94 1.73
C CYS A 301 -9.52 -76.61 2.33
N TYR A 302 -8.78 -76.09 3.31
CA TYR A 302 -8.87 -74.70 3.81
C TYR A 302 -7.64 -73.93 3.35
#